data_AF-A0A955KXW4-F1
#
_entry.id   AF-A0A955KXW4-F1
#
_cell.length_a   1.000
_cell.length_b   1.000
_cell.length_c   1.000
_cell.angle_alpha   90.00
_cell.angle_beta   90.00
_cell.angle_gamma   90.00
#
_symmetry.space_group_name_H-M   'P 1'
#
loop_
_entity.id
_entity.type
_entity.pdbx_description
1 polymer ?
#
loop_
_entity_poly.entity_id
_entity_poly.type
_entity_poly.pdbx_seq_one_letter_code
_entity_poly.pdbx_strand_id
1 'polypeptide(L)' 'MSHWFVRAGKGSEFIETFLNENLVGISWDDMGNLSNLKTIDAINNQYIEFFPNSKTSTRANHVRQINKFVHEFQI' A
#
# COMPACT_ATOMS: atom_id res chain seq x y z
N MET A 1 3.80 -6.66 -18.62
CA MET A 1 4.70 -5.87 -17.76
C MET A 1 3.87 -4.89 -16.95
N SER A 2 3.86 -5.06 -15.63
CA SER A 2 3.23 -4.12 -14.69
C SER A 2 4.19 -2.97 -14.48
N HIS A 3 3.80 -1.74 -14.81
CA HIS A 3 4.60 -0.56 -14.46
C HIS A 3 3.97 0.10 -13.24
N TRP A 4 4.81 0.38 -12.25
CA TRP A 4 4.40 1.12 -11.06
C TRP A 4 4.81 2.57 -11.19
N PHE A 5 3.88 3.47 -10.85
CA PHE A 5 4.18 4.88 -10.69
C PHE A 5 3.97 5.25 -9.22
N VAL A 6 5.07 5.29 -8.47
CA VAL A 6 5.05 5.67 -7.06
C VAL A 6 5.44 7.14 -6.95
N ARG A 7 4.56 7.95 -6.36
CA ARG A 7 4.83 9.36 -6.07
C ARG A 7 5.32 9.51 -4.64
N ALA A 8 6.31 10.37 -4.42
CA ALA A 8 6.82 10.69 -3.09
C ALA A 8 5.87 11.62 -2.31
N GLY A 9 4.60 11.23 -2.17
CA GLY A 9 3.55 12.00 -1.52
C GLY A 9 3.08 13.24 -2.29
N LYS A 10 2.25 14.05 -1.65
CA LYS A 10 1.68 15.26 -2.24
C LYS A 10 2.77 16.33 -2.33
N GLY A 11 3.04 16.81 -3.55
CA GLY A 11 4.07 17.84 -3.75
C GLY A 11 5.49 17.34 -3.47
N SER A 12 5.73 16.02 -3.56
CA SER A 12 7.04 15.40 -3.35
C SER A 12 7.56 15.49 -1.90
N GLU A 13 6.66 15.57 -0.91
CA GLU A 13 6.98 15.69 0.51
C GLU A 13 7.92 14.58 1.05
N PHE A 14 7.94 13.39 0.45
CA PHE A 14 8.79 12.26 0.88
C PHE A 14 10.01 12.03 0.00
N ILE A 15 10.35 12.95 -0.91
CA ILE A 15 11.40 12.70 -1.91
C ILE A 15 12.79 12.55 -1.27
N GLU A 16 13.09 13.32 -0.24
CA GLU A 16 14.36 13.22 0.49
C GLU A 16 14.48 11.87 1.20
N THR A 17 13.43 11.42 1.88
CA THR A 17 13.41 10.10 2.54
C THR A 17 13.60 8.98 1.53
N PHE A 18 12.92 9.04 0.38
CA PHE A 18 13.04 8.00 -0.65
C PHE A 18 14.48 7.87 -1.16
N LEU A 19 15.14 9.00 -1.42
CA LEU A 19 16.50 9.04 -1.97
C LEU A 19 17.57 8.71 -0.91
N ASN A 20 17.43 9.25 0.29
CA ASN A 20 18.45 9.13 1.34
C ASN A 20 18.43 7.76 2.02
N GLU A 21 17.24 7.17 2.19
CA GLU A 21 17.06 5.88 2.87
C GLU A 21 16.88 4.72 1.89
N ASN A 22 16.93 5.00 0.58
CA ASN A 22 16.76 4.02 -0.50
C ASN A 22 15.47 3.20 -0.33
N LEU A 23 14.36 3.89 -0.08
CA LEU A 23 13.06 3.30 0.17
C LEU A 23 11.99 3.90 -0.72
N VAL A 24 10.91 3.14 -0.94
CA VAL A 24 9.68 3.66 -1.53
C VAL A 24 8.51 3.20 -0.68
N GLY A 25 7.50 4.06 -0.57
CA GLY A 25 6.31 3.80 0.23
C GLY A 25 5.03 3.83 -0.60
N ILE A 26 4.01 3.14 -0.10
CA ILE A 26 2.62 3.30 -0.50
C ILE A 26 1.82 3.76 0.73
N SER A 27 0.63 4.33 0.53
CA SER A 27 -0.26 4.76 1.63
C SER A 27 -0.70 3.60 2.54
N TRP A 28 -1.64 3.87 3.46
CA TRP A 28 -2.19 2.91 4.44
C TRP A 28 -1.20 2.52 5.55
N ASP A 29 -0.40 3.50 5.94
CA ASP A 29 0.52 3.49 7.07
C ASP A 29 -0.15 3.05 8.39
N ASP A 30 -1.41 3.41 8.60
CA ASP A 30 -2.21 2.96 9.75
C ASP A 30 -2.28 1.43 9.88
N MET A 31 -2.20 0.68 8.77
CA MET A 31 -2.25 -0.78 8.79
C MET A 31 -0.92 -1.41 9.27
N GLY A 32 0.15 -0.65 9.44
CA GLY A 32 1.43 -1.14 9.93
C GLY A 32 2.13 -2.12 8.97
N ASN A 33 2.82 -3.12 9.51
CA ASN A 33 3.61 -4.04 8.70
C ASN A 33 2.73 -5.07 7.97
N LEU A 34 2.69 -4.97 6.64
CA LEU A 34 1.89 -5.83 5.77
C LEU A 34 2.64 -7.08 5.26
N SER A 35 3.94 -7.22 5.55
CA SER A 35 4.77 -8.34 5.04
C SER A 35 4.26 -9.72 5.44
N ASN A 36 3.49 -9.79 6.53
CA ASN A 36 2.94 -11.03 7.06
C ASN A 36 1.62 -11.44 6.40
N LEU A 37 1.00 -10.55 5.61
CA LEU A 37 -0.28 -10.80 4.96
C LEU A 37 -0.06 -11.51 3.63
N LYS A 38 -0.28 -12.82 3.64
CA LYS A 38 0.00 -13.69 2.48
C LYS A 38 -1.17 -13.82 1.50
N THR A 39 -2.37 -13.45 1.92
CA THR A 39 -3.59 -13.63 1.11
C THR A 39 -4.34 -12.32 0.98
N ILE A 40 -5.06 -12.17 -0.13
CA ILE A 40 -5.92 -11.01 -0.36
C ILE A 40 -7.01 -10.88 0.71
N ASP A 41 -7.50 -12.01 1.25
CA ASP A 41 -8.48 -12.02 2.33
C ASP A 41 -7.90 -11.50 3.64
N ALA A 42 -6.64 -11.86 3.96
CA ALA A 42 -5.95 -11.32 5.13
C ALA A 42 -5.78 -9.79 5.03
N ILE A 43 -5.40 -9.30 3.84
CA ILE A 43 -5.30 -7.87 3.56
C ILE A 43 -6.67 -7.20 3.68
N ASN A 44 -7.74 -7.81 3.15
CA ASN A 44 -9.08 -7.27 3.23
C ASN A 44 -9.61 -7.20 4.67
N ASN A 45 -9.36 -8.24 5.48
CA ASN A 45 -9.80 -8.26 6.87
C ASN A 45 -9.12 -7.14 7.67
N GLN A 46 -7.80 -7.02 7.56
CA GLN A 46 -7.06 -5.95 8.22
C GLN A 46 -7.50 -4.56 7.71
N TYR A 47 -7.73 -4.43 6.40
CA TYR A 47 -8.22 -3.16 5.84
C TYR A 47 -9.59 -2.77 6.44
N ILE A 48 -10.49 -3.73 6.69
CA ILE A 48 -11.81 -3.45 7.31
C ILE A 48 -11.65 -3.02 8.77
N GLU A 49 -10.68 -3.58 9.51
CA GLU A 49 -10.41 -3.19 10.89
C GLU A 49 -9.97 -1.73 11.00
N PHE A 50 -9.07 -1.28 10.11
CA PHE A 50 -8.57 0.11 10.12
C PHE A 50 -9.50 1.11 9.40
N PHE A 51 -10.24 0.67 8.38
CA PHE A 51 -11.10 1.53 7.56
C PHE A 51 -12.54 0.99 7.43
N PRO A 52 -13.29 0.84 8.55
CA PRO A 52 -14.62 0.20 8.56
C PRO A 52 -15.67 0.96 7.74
N ASN A 53 -15.53 2.28 7.63
CA ASN A 53 -16.48 3.16 6.93
C ASN A 53 -16.18 3.31 5.42
N SER A 54 -15.22 2.55 4.90
CA SER A 54 -14.85 2.63 3.49
C SER A 54 -15.93 2.02 2.58
N LYS A 55 -16.20 2.67 1.44
CA LYS A 55 -17.11 2.13 0.43
C LYS A 55 -16.55 0.81 -0.13
N THR A 56 -17.42 -0.15 -0.42
CA THR A 56 -17.03 -1.48 -0.94
C THR A 56 -16.15 -1.40 -2.19
N SER A 57 -16.45 -0.49 -3.13
CA SER A 57 -15.65 -0.30 -4.35
C SER A 57 -14.27 0.27 -4.05
N THR A 58 -14.18 1.26 -3.16
CA THR A 58 -12.93 1.87 -2.70
C THR A 58 -12.06 0.83 -2.00
N ARG A 59 -12.64 0.06 -1.06
CA ARG A 59 -11.96 -1.04 -0.38
C ARG A 59 -11.41 -2.06 -1.37
N ALA A 60 -12.24 -2.55 -2.30
CA ALA A 60 -11.81 -3.55 -3.27
C ALA A 60 -10.68 -3.06 -4.19
N ASN A 61 -10.61 -1.76 -4.46
CA ASN A 61 -9.50 -1.16 -5.19
C ASN A 61 -8.23 -1.11 -4.34
N HIS A 62 -8.33 -0.59 -3.10
CA HIS A 62 -7.18 -0.47 -2.19
C HIS A 62 -6.57 -1.82 -1.84
N VAL A 63 -7.40 -2.81 -1.48
CA VAL A 63 -6.96 -4.18 -1.18
C VAL A 63 -6.17 -4.79 -2.34
N ARG A 64 -6.59 -4.55 -3.60
CA ARG A 64 -5.85 -5.03 -4.78
C ARG A 64 -4.51 -4.32 -4.96
N GLN A 65 -4.44 -3.02 -4.73
CA GLN A 65 -3.18 -2.27 -4.81
C GLN A 65 -2.20 -2.73 -3.74
N ILE A 66 -2.67 -2.87 -2.50
CA ILE A 66 -1.88 -3.40 -1.38
C ILE A 66 -1.39 -4.82 -1.70
N ASN A 67 -2.27 -5.71 -2.18
CA ASN A 67 -1.89 -7.08 -2.53
C ASN A 67 -0.77 -7.12 -3.57
N LYS A 68 -0.90 -6.33 -4.65
CA LYS A 68 0.16 -6.26 -5.66
C LYS A 68 1.45 -5.65 -5.11
N PHE A 69 1.34 -4.65 -4.24
CA PHE A 69 2.52 -4.02 -3.64
C PHE A 69 3.27 -5.01 -2.75
N VAL A 70 2.55 -5.74 -1.88
CA VAL A 70 3.16 -6.67 -0.93
C VAL A 70 3.74 -7.92 -1.62
N HIS A 71 3.10 -8.41 -2.69
CA HIS A 71 3.47 -9.71 -3.28
C HIS A 71 4.20 -9.62 -4.63
N GLU A 72 4.04 -8.55 -5.41
CA GLU A 72 4.58 -8.44 -6.76
C GLU A 72 5.59 -7.30 -6.94
N PHE A 73 5.63 -6.32 -6.02
CA PHE A 73 6.54 -5.19 -6.14
C PHE A 73 7.96 -5.61 -5.77
N GLN A 74 8.88 -5.43 -6.70
CA GLN A 74 10.31 -5.66 -6.52
C GLN A 74 11.06 -4.41 -6.98
N ILE A 75 12.05 -3.99 -6.20
CA ILE A 75 12.91 -2.81 -6.46
C ILE A 75 14.26 -3.30 -6.96
#